data_AF-A0A3N5TZY6-F1
#
_entry.id   AF-A0A3N5TZY6-F1
#
_cell.length_a   1.000
_cell.length_b   1.000
_cell.length_c   1.000
_cell.angle_alpha   90.00
_cell.angle_beta   90.00
_cell.angle_gamma   90.00
#
_symmetry.space_group_name_H-M   'P 1'
#
loop_
_entity.id
_entity.type
_entity.pdbx_description
1 polymer ?
#
loop_
_entity_poly.entity_id
_entity_poly.type
_entity_poly.pdbx_seq_one_letter_code
_entity_poly.pdbx_strand_id
1 'polypeptide(L)'
;MRKFQFRLERLLELRKYLEREWELKLAQITGKCQLLRQMIRICSDNIFKSIDERGIGAGAVDIAYFLEHELFVRRMKQEILMHEAELEIRNRERNEIHKKYIEVSRKRKVLDKLKEKREAEYYKHAKNEEFKAMDDINTSALIRKRLAHQQ
;
A
#
# COMPACT_ATOMS: atom_id res chain seq x y z
N MET A 1 -9.95 15.15 33.05
CA MET A 1 -9.72 13.71 32.76
C MET A 1 -8.26 13.45 32.42
N ARG A 2 -7.70 12.31 32.84
CA ARG A 2 -6.35 11.88 32.39
C ARG A 2 -6.41 11.43 30.92
N LYS A 3 -5.33 11.63 30.15
CA LYS A 3 -5.24 11.16 28.76
C LYS A 3 -5.18 9.63 28.70
N PHE A 4 -5.81 9.02 27.70
CA PHE A 4 -5.73 7.57 27.48
C PHE A 4 -4.30 7.15 27.15
N GLN A 5 -3.83 6.08 27.79
CA GLN A 5 -2.51 5.49 27.53
C GLN A 5 -2.69 4.03 27.09
N PHE A 6 -2.34 3.75 25.84
CA PHE A 6 -2.42 2.39 25.32
C PHE A 6 -1.17 1.60 25.71
N ARG A 7 -1.35 0.56 26.53
CA ARG A 7 -0.24 -0.28 27.03
C ARG A 7 0.61 -0.92 25.93
N LEU A 8 0.06 -1.11 24.73
CA LEU A 8 0.75 -1.74 23.60
C LEU A 8 1.18 -0.73 22.52
N GLU A 9 1.29 0.56 22.86
CA GLU A 9 1.67 1.60 21.90
C GLU A 9 3.02 1.30 21.24
N ARG A 10 4.02 0.92 22.03
CA ARG A 10 5.36 0.60 21.51
C ARG A 10 5.36 -0.58 20.54
N LEU A 11 4.54 -1.59 20.83
CA LEU A 11 4.38 -2.73 19.93
C LEU A 11 3.67 -2.34 18.63
N LEU A 12 2.69 -1.43 18.72
CA LEU A 12 1.98 -0.91 17.56
C LEU A 12 2.91 -0.10 16.66
N GLU A 13 3.75 0.76 17.23
CA GLU A 13 4.80 1.49 16.50
C GLU A 13 5.75 0.55 15.76
N LEU A 14 6.25 -0.50 16.44
CA LEU A 14 7.12 -1.50 15.82
C LEU A 14 6.44 -2.18 14.63
N ARG A 15 5.15 -2.51 14.74
CA ARG A 15 4.39 -3.12 13.63
C ARG A 15 4.15 -2.15 12.47
N LYS A 16 3.94 -0.87 12.75
CA LYS A 16 3.85 0.18 11.71
C LYS A 16 5.18 0.31 10.96
N TYR A 17 6.30 0.28 11.67
CA TYR A 17 7.63 0.30 11.05
C TYR A 17 7.84 -0.92 10.15
N LEU A 18 7.56 -2.13 10.64
CA LEU A 18 7.68 -3.35 9.84
C LEU A 18 6.78 -3.33 8.59
N GLU A 19 5.54 -2.85 8.70
CA GLU A 19 4.66 -2.69 7.54
C GLU A 19 5.29 -1.75 6.51
N ARG A 20 5.88 -0.65 6.95
CA ARG A 20 6.55 0.33 6.08
C ARG A 20 7.77 -0.28 5.37
N GLU A 21 8.56 -1.12 6.05
CA GLU A 21 9.66 -1.82 5.40
C GLU A 21 9.17 -2.75 4.28
N TRP A 22 8.09 -3.49 4.51
CA TRP A 22 7.50 -4.37 3.50
C TRP A 22 6.87 -3.58 2.35
N GLU A 23 6.26 -2.45 2.64
CA GLU A 23 5.74 -1.51 1.63
C GLU A 23 6.86 -1.01 0.72
N LEU A 24 8.01 -0.61 1.28
CA LEU A 24 9.18 -0.17 0.52
C LEU A 24 9.73 -1.29 -0.36
N LYS A 25 9.84 -2.52 0.17
CA LYS A 25 10.26 -3.69 -0.62
C LYS A 25 9.30 -3.96 -1.78
N LEU A 26 7.99 -3.86 -1.53
CA LEU A 26 6.98 -4.03 -2.57
C LEU A 26 7.07 -2.94 -3.64
N ALA A 27 7.31 -1.68 -3.25
CA ALA A 27 7.50 -0.59 -4.19
C ALA A 27 8.74 -0.80 -5.08
N GLN A 28 9.86 -1.23 -4.50
CA GLN A 28 11.10 -1.50 -5.22
C GLN A 28 10.92 -2.57 -6.30
N ILE A 29 10.34 -3.72 -5.95
CA ILE A 29 10.13 -4.81 -6.92
C ILE A 29 9.07 -4.42 -7.97
N THR A 30 8.05 -3.65 -7.59
CA THR A 30 7.06 -3.12 -8.53
C THR A 30 7.69 -2.18 -9.55
N GLY A 31 8.62 -1.32 -9.10
CA GLY A 31 9.42 -0.46 -9.97
C GLY A 31 10.24 -1.26 -10.98
N LYS A 32 10.92 -2.32 -10.53
CA LYS A 32 11.67 -3.23 -11.42
C LYS A 32 10.77 -3.87 -12.48
N CYS A 33 9.61 -4.40 -12.09
CA CYS A 33 8.64 -4.95 -13.03
C CYS A 33 8.15 -3.89 -14.05
N GLN A 34 8.00 -2.64 -13.61
CA GLN A 34 7.56 -1.57 -14.49
C GLN A 34 8.62 -1.19 -15.53
N LEU A 35 9.89 -1.14 -15.12
CA LEU A 35 11.01 -0.90 -16.04
C LEU A 35 11.08 -2.00 -17.12
N LEU A 36 10.94 -3.27 -16.74
CA LEU A 36 10.93 -4.39 -17.69
C LEU A 36 9.76 -4.29 -18.67
N ARG A 37 8.55 -3.95 -18.20
CA ARG A 37 7.40 -3.69 -19.08
C ARG A 37 7.65 -2.55 -20.05
N GLN A 38 8.32 -1.48 -19.57
CA GLN A 38 8.68 -0.36 -20.43
C GLN A 38 9.70 -0.76 -21.49
N MET A 39 10.70 -1.56 -21.15
CA MET A 39 11.68 -2.10 -22.11
C MET A 39 11.01 -2.93 -23.19
N ILE A 40 10.12 -3.87 -22.82
CA ILE A 40 9.33 -4.67 -23.76
C ILE A 40 8.54 -3.78 -24.72
N ARG A 41 7.90 -2.73 -24.17
CA ARG A 41 7.14 -1.77 -24.97
C ARG A 41 8.04 -1.01 -25.94
N ILE A 42 9.19 -0.52 -25.50
CA ILE A 42 10.16 0.18 -26.37
C ILE A 42 10.62 -0.73 -27.51
N CYS A 43 10.99 -1.99 -27.23
CA CYS A 43 11.38 -2.93 -28.27
C CYS A 43 10.22 -3.19 -29.26
N SER A 44 8.99 -3.33 -28.76
CA SER A 44 7.80 -3.50 -29.61
C SER A 44 7.51 -2.28 -30.48
N ASP A 45 7.58 -1.08 -29.91
CA ASP A 45 7.38 0.19 -30.60
C ASP A 45 8.47 0.39 -31.67
N ASN A 46 9.72 0.01 -31.38
CA ASN A 46 10.82 0.08 -32.35
C ASN A 46 10.63 -0.89 -33.52
N ILE A 47 10.15 -2.12 -33.26
CA ILE A 47 9.75 -3.04 -34.34
C ILE A 47 8.66 -2.38 -35.18
N PHE A 48 7.60 -1.85 -34.57
CA PHE A 48 6.49 -1.23 -35.29
C PHE A 48 6.94 -0.04 -36.16
N LYS A 49 7.77 0.87 -35.62
CA LYS A 49 8.33 2.00 -36.38
C LYS A 49 9.20 1.56 -37.54
N SER A 50 10.04 0.54 -37.33
CA SER A 50 10.89 0.01 -38.40
C SER A 50 10.09 -0.60 -39.56
N ILE A 51 8.82 -0.93 -39.36
CA ILE A 51 7.93 -1.43 -40.41
C ILE A 51 7.42 -0.29 -41.29
N ASP A 52 7.12 0.86 -40.69
CA ASP A 52 6.58 2.05 -41.36
C ASP A 52 7.66 2.73 -42.22
N GLU A 53 8.91 2.65 -41.79
CA GLU A 53 10.10 3.13 -42.51
C GLU A 53 10.47 2.27 -43.73
N ARG A 54 9.78 1.13 -43.99
CA ARG A 54 10.11 0.19 -45.07
C ARG A 54 9.91 0.73 -46.49
N GLY A 55 9.56 2.01 -46.67
CA GLY A 55 9.73 2.70 -47.95
C GLY A 55 9.17 1.94 -49.15
N ILE A 56 7.95 1.40 -49.03
CA ILE A 56 7.28 0.59 -50.08
C ILE A 56 6.96 1.42 -51.36
N GLY A 57 7.38 2.70 -51.41
CA GLY A 57 6.98 3.65 -52.44
C GLY A 57 7.82 3.73 -53.72
N ALA A 58 8.99 3.09 -53.84
CA ALA A 58 9.89 3.37 -54.97
C ALA A 58 10.70 2.17 -55.48
N GLY A 59 10.03 1.22 -56.14
CA GLY A 59 10.52 0.50 -57.33
C GLY A 59 11.75 -0.42 -57.25
N ALA A 60 12.59 -0.36 -56.20
CA ALA A 60 13.75 -1.23 -56.02
C ALA A 60 13.87 -1.58 -54.54
N VAL A 61 13.46 -2.80 -54.19
CA VAL A 61 13.67 -3.35 -52.85
C VAL A 61 15.14 -3.75 -52.74
N ASP A 62 15.91 -3.06 -51.90
CA ASP A 62 17.27 -3.46 -51.59
C ASP A 62 17.24 -4.71 -50.69
N ILE A 63 17.73 -5.83 -51.23
CA ILE A 63 17.80 -7.12 -50.54
C ILE A 63 18.68 -7.01 -49.28
N ALA A 64 19.72 -6.18 -49.30
CA ALA A 64 20.59 -5.97 -48.14
C ALA A 64 19.83 -5.29 -46.99
N TYR A 65 19.05 -4.25 -47.30
CA TYR A 65 18.19 -3.57 -46.33
C TYR A 65 17.16 -4.53 -45.70
N PHE A 66 16.57 -5.41 -46.51
CA PHE A 66 15.60 -6.40 -45.99
C PHE A 66 16.25 -7.39 -45.02
N LEU A 67 17.46 -7.88 -45.34
CA LEU A 67 18.21 -8.78 -44.46
C LEU A 67 18.58 -8.09 -43.14
N GLU A 68 19.06 -6.85 -43.19
CA GLU A 68 19.39 -6.07 -41.99
C GLU A 68 18.14 -5.82 -41.12
N HIS A 69 17.00 -5.52 -41.74
CA HIS A 69 15.72 -5.37 -41.06
C HIS A 69 15.29 -6.65 -40.35
N GLU A 70 15.36 -7.81 -41.03
CA GLU A 70 15.01 -9.09 -40.41
C GLU A 70 15.91 -9.41 -39.21
N LEU A 71 17.22 -9.15 -39.32
CA LEU A 71 18.16 -9.33 -38.21
C LEU A 71 17.84 -8.40 -37.03
N PHE A 72 17.50 -7.15 -37.31
CA PHE A 72 17.06 -6.19 -36.29
C PHE A 72 15.79 -6.66 -35.59
N VAL A 73 14.75 -7.05 -36.33
CA VAL A 73 13.49 -7.54 -35.76
C VAL A 73 13.72 -8.80 -34.94
N ARG A 74 14.56 -9.73 -35.42
CA ARG A 74 14.91 -10.94 -34.68
C ARG A 74 15.59 -10.61 -33.36
N ARG A 75 16.54 -9.67 -33.35
CA ARG A 75 17.20 -9.20 -32.13
C ARG A 75 16.21 -8.60 -31.14
N MET A 76 15.34 -7.68 -31.59
CA MET A 76 14.33 -7.05 -30.74
C MET A 76 13.35 -8.09 -30.15
N LYS A 77 12.93 -9.09 -30.94
CA LYS A 77 12.09 -10.19 -30.44
C LYS A 77 12.79 -11.03 -29.38
N GLN A 78 14.08 -11.30 -29.55
CA GLN A 78 14.88 -12.01 -28.54
C GLN A 78 15.00 -11.19 -27.24
N GLU A 79 15.23 -9.88 -27.35
CA GLU A 79 15.25 -8.96 -26.19
C GLU A 79 13.90 -8.95 -25.46
N ILE A 80 12.77 -8.92 -26.20
CA ILE A 80 11.43 -9.02 -25.63
C ILE A 80 11.27 -10.31 -24.84
N LEU A 81 11.62 -11.46 -25.42
CA LEU A 81 11.52 -12.77 -24.75
C LEU A 81 12.37 -12.82 -23.47
N MET A 82 13.57 -12.25 -23.49
CA MET A 82 14.43 -12.16 -22.31
C MET A 82 13.80 -11.29 -21.21
N HIS A 83 13.26 -10.13 -21.57
CA HIS A 83 12.59 -9.24 -20.63
C HIS A 83 11.28 -9.82 -20.09
N GLU A 84 10.53 -10.58 -20.90
CA GLU A 84 9.32 -11.28 -20.48
C GLU A 84 9.63 -12.38 -19.47
N ALA A 85 10.67 -13.19 -19.71
CA ALA A 85 11.11 -14.22 -18.78
C ALA A 85 11.55 -13.61 -17.44
N GLU A 86 12.35 -12.53 -17.46
CA GLU A 86 12.77 -11.82 -16.25
C GLU A 86 11.55 -11.18 -15.54
N LEU A 87 10.62 -10.60 -16.30
CA LEU A 87 9.40 -10.02 -15.75
C LEU A 87 8.54 -11.06 -15.03
N GLU A 88 8.46 -12.28 -15.56
CA GLU A 88 7.74 -13.37 -14.91
C GLU A 88 8.37 -13.73 -13.56
N ILE A 89 9.69 -13.88 -13.51
CA ILE A 89 10.43 -14.14 -12.26
C ILE A 89 10.16 -13.03 -11.24
N ARG A 90 10.31 -11.77 -11.65
CA ARG A 90 10.07 -10.61 -10.77
C ARG A 90 8.62 -10.48 -10.33
N ASN A 91 7.65 -10.87 -11.15
CA ASN A 91 6.25 -10.90 -10.76
C ASN A 91 5.98 -11.97 -9.70
N ARG A 92 6.62 -13.15 -9.79
CA ARG A 92 6.54 -14.18 -8.74
C ARG A 92 7.12 -13.65 -7.42
N GLU A 93 8.30 -13.03 -7.46
CA GLU A 93 8.92 -12.37 -6.29
C GLU A 93 8.02 -11.28 -5.70
N ARG A 94 7.43 -10.43 -6.55
CA ARG A 94 6.49 -9.38 -6.13
C ARG A 94 5.29 -9.97 -5.40
N ASN A 95 4.74 -11.06 -5.92
CA ASN A 95 3.57 -11.72 -5.30
C ASN A 95 3.92 -12.31 -3.93
N GLU A 96 5.10 -12.91 -3.78
CA GLU A 96 5.61 -13.38 -2.48
C GLU A 96 5.78 -12.24 -1.47
N ILE A 97 6.38 -11.12 -1.88
CA ILE A 97 6.53 -9.91 -1.05
C ILE A 97 5.15 -9.35 -0.68
N HIS A 98 4.21 -9.32 -1.63
CA HIS A 98 2.86 -8.82 -1.41
C HIS A 98 2.09 -9.64 -0.36
N LYS A 99 2.21 -10.98 -0.39
CA LYS A 99 1.63 -11.85 0.65
C LYS A 99 2.15 -11.48 2.04
N LYS A 100 3.47 -11.31 2.19
CA LYS A 100 4.10 -10.93 3.46
C LYS A 100 3.66 -9.54 3.92
N TYR A 101 3.56 -8.58 3.01
CA TYR A 101 3.01 -7.25 3.31
C TYR A 101 1.57 -7.34 3.86
N ILE A 102 0.70 -8.14 3.22
CA ILE A 102 -0.68 -8.34 3.69
C ILE A 102 -0.69 -8.92 5.11
N GLU A 103 0.14 -9.93 5.40
CA GLU A 103 0.21 -10.54 6.73
C GLU A 103 0.64 -9.52 7.80
N VAL A 104 1.67 -8.72 7.52
CA VAL A 104 2.15 -7.69 8.45
C VAL A 104 1.09 -6.61 8.64
N SER A 105 0.42 -6.18 7.56
CA SER A 105 -0.67 -5.20 7.62
C SER A 105 -1.85 -5.72 8.46
N ARG A 106 -2.25 -6.99 8.29
CA ARG A 106 -3.27 -7.64 9.13
C ARG A 106 -2.87 -7.62 10.60
N LYS A 107 -1.63 -8.01 10.90
CA LYS A 107 -1.06 -8.03 12.26
C LYS A 107 -1.04 -6.65 12.91
N ARG A 108 -0.76 -5.58 12.17
CA ARG A 108 -0.88 -4.20 12.67
C ARG A 108 -2.35 -3.82 12.91
N LYS A 109 -3.22 -4.03 11.92
CA LYS A 109 -4.64 -3.64 11.98
C LYS A 109 -5.38 -4.24 13.17
N VAL A 110 -5.02 -5.46 13.60
CA VAL A 110 -5.56 -6.06 14.82
C VAL A 110 -5.23 -5.23 16.07
N LEU A 111 -4.00 -4.72 16.17
CA LEU A 111 -3.60 -3.86 17.30
C LEU A 111 -4.22 -2.47 17.21
N ASP A 112 -4.32 -1.89 16.02
CA ASP A 112 -5.02 -0.61 15.81
C ASP A 112 -6.48 -0.72 16.29
N LYS A 113 -7.21 -1.76 15.86
CA LYS A 113 -8.59 -2.01 16.32
C LYS A 113 -8.70 -2.23 17.84
N LEU A 114 -7.72 -2.92 18.43
CA LEU A 114 -7.68 -3.12 19.88
C LEU A 114 -7.47 -1.80 20.63
N LYS A 115 -6.63 -0.90 20.08
CA LYS A 115 -6.42 0.44 20.63
C LYS A 115 -7.72 1.26 20.58
N GLU A 116 -8.35 1.32 19.41
CA GLU A 116 -9.62 2.05 19.21
C GLU A 116 -10.71 1.56 20.18
N LYS A 117 -10.85 0.24 20.34
CA LYS A 117 -11.84 -0.33 21.27
C LYS A 117 -11.58 0.07 22.72
N ARG A 118 -10.33 -0.04 23.17
CA ARG A 118 -9.97 0.32 24.56
C ARG A 118 -10.08 1.82 24.82
N GLU A 119 -9.79 2.63 23.81
CA GLU A 119 -9.95 4.08 23.88
C GLU A 119 -11.42 4.45 24.04
N ALA A 120 -12.31 3.86 23.22
CA ALA A 120 -13.75 4.05 23.31
C ALA A 120 -14.30 3.62 24.69
N GLU A 121 -13.86 2.47 25.21
CA GLU A 121 -14.23 1.99 26.54
C GLU A 121 -13.77 2.97 27.64
N TYR A 122 -12.53 3.45 27.58
CA TYR A 122 -11.99 4.40 28.56
C TYR A 122 -12.80 5.70 28.62
N TYR A 123 -13.07 6.32 27.46
CA TYR A 123 -13.84 7.56 27.41
C TYR A 123 -15.31 7.34 27.79
N LYS A 124 -15.91 6.19 27.47
CA LYS A 124 -17.26 5.82 27.92
C LYS A 124 -17.33 5.71 29.44
N HIS A 125 -16.39 5.01 30.06
CA HIS A 125 -16.33 4.89 31.52
C HIS A 125 -16.13 6.23 32.20
N ALA A 126 -15.19 7.03 31.72
CA ALA A 126 -14.91 8.32 32.32
C ALA A 126 -16.09 9.30 32.19
N LYS A 127 -16.82 9.27 31.06
CA LYS A 127 -18.08 10.03 30.89
C LYS A 127 -19.17 9.58 31.87
N ASN A 128 -19.31 8.27 32.08
CA ASN A 128 -20.29 7.73 33.03
C ASN A 128 -19.96 8.12 34.48
N GLU A 129 -18.69 8.12 34.86
CA GLU A 129 -18.26 8.57 36.20
C GLU A 129 -18.49 10.08 36.39
N GLU A 130 -18.26 10.89 35.35
CA GLU A 130 -18.59 12.33 35.39
C GLU A 130 -20.09 12.56 35.56
N PHE A 131 -20.95 11.82 34.87
CA PHE A 131 -22.39 11.91 35.05
C PHE A 131 -22.84 11.53 36.46
N LYS A 132 -22.33 10.43 37.02
CA LYS A 132 -22.64 10.03 38.40
C LYS A 132 -22.24 11.12 39.39
N ALA A 133 -21.02 11.66 39.26
CA ALA A 133 -20.56 12.74 40.14
C ALA A 133 -21.45 13.98 40.05
N MET A 134 -21.92 14.32 38.85
CA MET A 134 -22.83 15.45 38.62
C MET A 134 -24.23 15.21 39.22
N ASP A 135 -24.76 13.99 39.10
CA ASP A 135 -26.03 13.58 39.72
C ASP A 135 -25.95 13.58 41.25
N ASP A 136 -24.84 13.14 41.82
CA ASP A 136 -24.60 13.17 43.27
C ASP A 136 -24.54 14.63 43.79
N ILE A 137 -23.87 15.52 43.05
CA ILE A 137 -23.84 16.96 43.36
C ILE A 137 -25.25 17.55 43.32
N ASN A 138 -26.02 17.26 42.27
CA ASN A 138 -27.38 17.76 42.11
C ASN A 138 -28.30 17.26 43.22
N THR A 139 -28.27 15.95 43.51
CA THR A 139 -29.05 15.34 44.59
C THR A 139 -28.70 15.96 45.95
N SER A 140 -27.41 16.11 46.25
CA SER A 140 -26.96 16.72 47.50
C SER A 140 -27.39 18.19 47.62
N ALA A 141 -27.36 18.96 46.52
CA ALA A 141 -27.83 20.35 46.50
C ALA A 141 -29.34 20.45 46.73
N LEU A 142 -30.12 19.53 46.14
CA LEU A 142 -31.58 19.47 46.29
C LEU A 142 -31.98 19.12 47.73
N ILE A 143 -31.29 18.16 48.35
CA ILE A 143 -31.48 17.80 49.77
C ILE A 143 -31.19 18.99 50.68
N ARG A 144 -30.05 19.69 50.48
CA ARG A 144 -29.70 20.90 51.24
C ARG A 144 -30.78 21.98 51.13
N LYS A 145 -31.31 22.20 49.93
CA LYS A 145 -32.37 23.20 49.68
C LYS A 145 -33.70 22.84 50.36
N ARG A 146 -34.06 21.55 50.41
CA ARG A 146 -35.26 21.08 51.14
C ARG A 146 -35.14 21.26 52.64
N LEU A 147 -33.98 20.93 53.23
CA LEU A 147 -33.74 21.10 54.66
C LEU A 147 -33.78 22.58 55.08
N ALA A 148 -33.29 23.49 54.22
CA ALA A 148 -33.34 24.93 54.47
C ALA A 148 -34.76 25.56 54.37
N HIS A 149 -35.73 24.87 53.76
CA HIS A 149 -37.12 25.33 53.68
C HIS A 149 -38.05 24.73 54.76
N GLN A 150 -37.54 23.80 55.57
CA GLN A 150 -38.26 23.20 56.70
C GLN A 150 -37.86 23.79 58.07
N GLN A 151 -36.97 24.79 58.07
CA GLN A 151 -36.63 25.65 59.21
C GLN A 151 -37.29 27.01 59.02
#